data_AF-F9UG57-F1
#
_entry.id   AF-F9UG57-F1
#
_cell.length_a   1.000
_cell.length_b   1.000
_cell.length_c   1.000
_cell.angle_alpha   90.00
_cell.angle_beta   90.00
_cell.angle_gamma   90.00
#
_symmetry.space_group_name_H-M   'P 1'
#
loop_
_entity.id
_entity.type
_entity.pdbx_description
1 polymer ?
#
loop_
_entity_poly.entity_id
_entity_poly.type
_entity_poly.pdbx_seq_one_letter_code
_entity_poly.pdbx_strand_id
1 'polypeptide(L)' 'MSTQRSLAFWELCRQGLPLLADAADDCWERGKRFELRSDITVTKSLKVLIDRCNWEIERTTTRAA' A
#
# COMPACT_ATOMS: atom_id res chain seq x y z
N MET A 1 -10.99 1.93 5.82
CA MET A 1 -9.67 1.30 5.63
C MET A 1 -9.66 -0.15 6.13
N SER A 2 -9.07 -1.09 5.37
CA SER A 2 -8.71 -2.43 5.87
C SER A 2 -7.59 -2.30 6.92
N THR A 3 -7.58 -3.16 7.95
CA THR A 3 -6.54 -3.18 9.02
C THR A 3 -5.13 -3.19 8.45
N GLN A 4 -4.92 -3.85 7.30
CA GLN A 4 -3.62 -3.93 6.63
C GLN A 4 -3.19 -2.61 5.98
N ARG A 5 -4.14 -1.86 5.40
CA ARG A 5 -3.86 -0.54 4.81
C ARG A 5 -3.48 0.47 5.88
N SER A 6 -4.18 0.46 7.01
CA SER A 6 -3.83 1.32 8.15
C SER A 6 -2.43 1.00 8.71
N LEU A 7 -2.04 -0.28 8.73
CA LEU A 7 -0.67 -0.69 9.12
C LEU A 7 0.38 -0.22 8.12
N ALA A 8 0.12 -0.37 6.81
CA ALA A 8 1.04 0.09 5.77
C ALA A 8 1.20 1.63 5.79
N PHE A 9 0.10 2.36 5.96
CA PHE A 9 0.08 3.81 6.12
C PHE A 9 0.91 4.25 7.33
N TRP A 10 0.68 3.62 8.48
CA TRP A 10 1.42 3.94 9.71
C TRP A 10 2.92 3.67 9.55
N GLU A 11 3.29 2.55 8.93
CA GLU A 11 4.69 2.17 8.73
C GLU A 11 5.41 3.08 7.74
N LEU A 12 4.72 3.57 6.69
CA LEU A 12 5.23 4.60 5.78
C LEU A 12 5.47 5.93 6.51
N CYS A 13 4.50 6.38 7.30
CA CYS A 13 4.64 7.58 8.13
C CYS A 13 5.79 7.45 9.14
N ARG A 14 5.95 6.28 9.76
CA ARG A 14 7.03 5.98 10.71
C ARG A 14 8.42 6.03 10.06
N GLN A 15 8.54 5.69 8.78
CA GLN A 15 9.79 5.76 8.03
C GLN A 15 10.06 7.16 7.46
N GLY A 16 9.21 8.16 7.76
CA GLY A 16 9.37 9.52 7.26
C GLY A 16 8.89 9.70 5.83
N LEU A 17 7.99 8.83 5.35
CA LEU A 17 7.45 8.84 3.99
C LEU A 17 5.94 9.15 3.95
N PRO A 18 5.44 10.23 4.57
CA PRO A 18 4.00 10.52 4.65
C PRO A 18 3.37 10.75 3.27
N LEU A 19 4.08 11.39 2.33
CA LEU A 19 3.57 11.61 0.97
C LEU A 19 3.33 10.30 0.21
N LEU A 20 4.16 9.27 0.46
CA LEU A 20 3.94 7.94 -0.11
C LEU A 20 2.79 7.21 0.60
N ALA A 21 2.57 7.47 1.89
CA ALA A 21 1.45 6.92 2.63
C ALA A 21 0.12 7.39 2.03
N ASP A 22 -0.02 8.69 1.78
CA ASP A 22 -1.20 9.26 1.13
C ASP A 22 -1.38 8.75 -0.30
N ALA A 23 -0.29 8.69 -1.09
CA ALA A 23 -0.35 8.18 -2.46
C ALA A 23 -0.73 6.69 -2.52
N ALA A 24 -0.22 5.88 -1.59
CA ALA A 24 -0.55 4.46 -1.49
C ALA A 24 -2.02 4.27 -1.12
N ASP A 25 -2.53 5.06 -0.17
CA ASP A 25 -3.92 4.97 0.24
C ASP A 25 -4.88 5.37 -0.88
N ASP A 26 -4.64 6.49 -1.59
CA ASP A 26 -5.47 6.90 -2.72
C ASP A 26 -5.45 5.85 -3.85
N CYS A 27 -4.31 5.20 -4.11
CA CYS A 27 -4.25 4.10 -5.07
C CYS A 27 -5.17 2.94 -4.65
N TRP A 28 -5.08 2.51 -3.39
CA TRP A 28 -5.87 1.39 -2.89
C TRP A 28 -7.36 1.74 -2.75
N GLU A 29 -7.72 2.96 -2.40
CA GLU A 29 -9.12 3.42 -2.40
C GLU A 29 -9.72 3.37 -3.81
N ARG A 30 -8.93 3.70 -4.83
CA ARG A 30 -9.33 3.65 -6.24
C ARG A 30 -9.31 2.23 -6.83
N GLY A 31 -8.99 1.21 -6.04
CA GLY A 31 -8.86 -0.17 -6.54
C GLY A 31 -7.64 -0.38 -7.44
N LYS A 32 -6.61 0.46 -7.31
CA LYS A 32 -5.34 0.36 -8.05
C LYS A 32 -4.23 -0.18 -7.16
N ARG A 33 -3.26 -0.84 -7.78
CA ARG A 33 -2.01 -1.23 -7.11
C ARG A 33 -1.14 0.00 -6.90
N PHE A 34 -0.46 0.03 -5.75
CA PHE A 34 0.58 0.98 -5.45
C PHE A 34 1.95 0.32 -5.67
N GLU A 35 2.79 0.93 -6.50
CA GLU A 35 4.16 0.48 -6.72
C GLU A 35 5.16 1.45 -6.06
N LEU A 36 5.96 0.89 -5.15
CA LEU A 36 7.12 1.59 -4.61
C LEU A 36 8.15 1.77 -5.73
N ARG A 37 8.60 3.00 -5.93
CA ARG A 37 9.71 3.26 -6.83
C ARG A 37 11.00 2.62 -6.29
N SER A 38 11.81 2.10 -7.21
CA SER A 38 13.03 1.32 -6.92
C SER A 38 14.12 2.09 -6.16
N ASP A 39 14.06 3.42 -6.21
CA ASP A 39 14.96 4.37 -5.54
C ASP A 39 14.63 4.56 -4.06
N ILE A 40 13.48 4.09 -3.59
CA ILE A 40 13.02 4.27 -2.21
C ILE A 40 13.40 3.05 -1.37
N THR A 41 14.34 3.25 -0.44
CA THR A 41 14.75 2.20 0.49
C THR A 41 13.76 2.11 1.64
N VAL A 42 12.87 1.11 1.58
CA VAL A 42 11.96 0.75 2.66
C VAL A 42 12.36 -0.56 3.34
N THR A 43 11.88 -0.77 4.57
CA THR A 43 12.05 -2.06 5.26
C THR A 43 11.40 -3.21 4.48
N LYS A 44 11.96 -4.43 4.61
CA LYS A 44 11.39 -5.64 4.01
C LYS A 44 9.94 -5.87 4.47
N SER A 45 9.65 -5.60 5.74
CA SER A 45 8.30 -5.74 6.31
C SER A 45 7.29 -4.82 5.63
N LEU A 46 7.68 -3.60 5.29
CA LEU A 46 6.81 -2.66 4.58
C LEU A 46 6.55 -3.11 3.13
N LYS A 47 7.55 -3.66 2.43
CA LYS A 47 7.34 -4.26 1.10
C LYS A 47 6.29 -5.37 1.14
N VAL A 48 6.39 -6.27 2.12
CA VAL A 48 5.42 -7.35 2.30
C VAL A 48 4.02 -6.80 2.61
N LEU A 49 3.90 -5.75 3.41
CA LEU A 49 2.62 -5.09 3.69
C LEU A 49 2.00 -4.48 2.43
N ILE A 50 2.81 -3.80 1.60
CA ILE A 50 2.35 -3.18 0.36
C ILE A 50 1.92 -4.24 -0.66
N ASP A 51 2.70 -5.32 -0.83
CA ASP A 51 2.33 -6.43 -1.70
C ASP A 51 1.03 -7.09 -1.26
N ARG A 52 0.81 -7.23 0.05
CA ARG A 52 -0.42 -7.79 0.59
C ARG A 52 -1.63 -6.88 0.35
N CYS A 53 -1.47 -5.57 0.56
CA CYS A 53 -2.52 -4.60 0.25
C CYS A 53 -2.86 -4.62 -1.25
N ASN A 54 -1.85 -4.67 -2.11
CA ASN A 54 -2.02 -4.77 -3.55
C ASN A 54 -2.77 -6.05 -3.96
N TRP A 55 -2.46 -7.19 -3.35
CA TRP A 55 -3.16 -8.44 -3.61
C TRP A 55 -4.64 -8.41 -3.16
N GLU A 56 -4.96 -7.77 -2.04
CA GLU A 56 -6.35 -7.58 -1.61
C GLU A 56 -7.14 -6.78 -2.64
N ILE A 57 -6.54 -5.73 -3.19
CA ILE A 57 -7.13 -4.91 -4.24
C ILE A 57 -7.41 -5.72 -5.49
N GLU A 58 -6.43 -6.47 -5.99
CA GLU A 58 -6.63 -7.32 -7.16
C GLU A 58 -7.78 -8.29 -6.97
N ARG A 59 -7.86 -8.93 -5.79
CA ARG A 59 -8.95 -9.85 -5.48
C ARG A 59 -10.31 -9.18 -5.43
N THR A 60 -10.40 -7.95 -4.94
CA THR A 60 -11.65 -7.19 -4.94
C THR A 60 -12.04 -6.78 -6.35
N THR A 61 -11.09 -6.33 -7.17
CA THR A 61 -11.31 -5.94 -8.56
C THR A 61 -11.73 -7.13 -9.43
N THR A 62 -11.07 -8.29 -9.30
CA THR A 62 -11.44 -9.51 -10.05
C THR A 62 -12.81 -10.05 -9.65
N ARG A 63 -13.29 -9.80 -8.43
CA ARG A 63 -14.62 -10.26 -7.99
C ARG A 63 -15.75 -9.30 -8.38
N ALA A 64 -15.42 -8.13 -8.92
CA ALA A 64 -16.38 -7.10 -9.35
C ALA A 64 -16.52 -7.01 -10.88
N ALA A 65 -15.77 -7.82 -11.64
CA ALA A 65 -15.85 -7.97 -13.09
C ALA A 65 -16.61 -9.26 -13.46
#